data_AF-A0A7J9SHB6-F1
#
_entry.id   AF-A0A7J9SHB6-F1
#
_cell.length_a   1.000
_cell.length_b   1.000
_cell.length_c   1.000
_cell.angle_alpha   90.00
_cell.angle_beta   90.00
_cell.angle_gamma   90.00
#
_symmetry.space_group_name_H-M   'P 1'
#
loop_
_entity.id
_entity.type
_entity.pdbx_description
1 polymer ?
#
loop_
_entity_poly.entity_id
_entity_poly.type
_entity_poly.pdbx_seq_one_letter_code
_entity_poly.pdbx_strand_id
1 'polypeptide(L)'
;MTNDFEVEFIESGDRSARFLVRGVSPAVANGIRRAMVADVPTFSIDSVRFVENSSVMFDEMIGLRLGLVPLSTPLGDFEAGDVVTLALDVEGPATAYSGDLESADAMVQPADENVPIIELKEGQHLELEADAVLDSGKSHAKHQGGVSVGYRHLQRVEVVGDAGEFEEQESNILRGVIEEAAAEHADADATNGDLVPTDEFDNDLTNRYPGKEVAVHDVPEAFVFHVETDGSFGVEELVLRAAETLGDRAAELESKVAI
;
A
#
# COMPACT_ATOMS: atom_id res chain seq x y z
N MET A 1 -12.60 -26.02 -14.34
CA MET A 1 -11.65 -26.62 -13.38
C MET A 1 -11.29 -25.48 -12.46
N THR A 2 -11.55 -25.63 -11.17
CA THR A 2 -11.14 -24.63 -10.17
C THR A 2 -9.63 -24.62 -10.22
N ASN A 3 -9.03 -23.59 -10.81
CA ASN A 3 -7.60 -23.37 -10.62
C ASN A 3 -7.47 -22.95 -9.17
N ASP A 4 -6.81 -23.79 -8.36
CA ASP A 4 -6.43 -23.39 -7.01
C ASP A 4 -5.50 -22.18 -7.10
N PHE A 5 -5.71 -21.18 -6.26
CA PHE A 5 -4.80 -20.04 -6.19
C PHE A 5 -3.49 -20.49 -5.53
N GLU A 6 -2.37 -20.14 -6.15
CA GLU A 6 -1.05 -20.31 -5.56
C GLU A 6 -0.50 -18.92 -5.22
N VAL A 7 -0.08 -18.74 -3.97
CA VAL A 7 0.46 -17.48 -3.47
C VAL A 7 1.87 -17.70 -2.95
N GLU A 8 2.80 -16.89 -3.43
CA GLU A 8 4.21 -16.93 -3.02
C GLU A 8 4.69 -15.54 -2.65
N PHE A 9 5.26 -15.37 -1.45
CA PHE A 9 5.82 -14.10 -1.02
C PHE A 9 7.26 -13.97 -1.51
N ILE A 10 7.53 -12.88 -2.22
CA ILE A 10 8.87 -12.51 -2.69
C ILE A 10 9.54 -11.63 -1.63
N GLU A 11 8.80 -10.64 -1.13
CA GLU A 11 9.20 -9.79 -0.01
C GLU A 11 8.01 -9.64 0.95
N SER A 12 8.28 -9.70 2.26
CA SER A 12 7.28 -9.51 3.29
C SER A 12 7.85 -8.65 4.41
N GLY A 13 7.16 -7.56 4.71
CA GLY A 13 7.39 -6.70 5.86
C GLY A 13 6.08 -6.32 6.53
N ASP A 14 6.15 -5.42 7.50
CA ASP A 14 4.97 -4.95 8.23
C ASP A 14 4.13 -3.98 7.38
N ARG A 15 4.76 -2.97 6.77
CA ARG A 15 4.09 -1.95 5.94
C ARG A 15 4.12 -2.22 4.44
N SER A 16 4.90 -3.19 3.98
CA SER A 16 5.02 -3.49 2.54
C SER A 16 5.15 -4.98 2.28
N ALA A 17 4.57 -5.43 1.16
CA ALA A 17 4.72 -6.79 0.67
C ALA A 17 4.75 -6.82 -0.86
N ARG A 18 5.56 -7.75 -1.37
CA ARG A 18 5.59 -8.15 -2.78
C ARG A 18 5.29 -9.63 -2.86
N PHE A 19 4.20 -10.00 -3.52
CA PHE A 19 3.78 -11.40 -3.59
C PHE A 19 3.20 -11.73 -4.96
N LEU A 20 3.45 -12.96 -5.40
CA LEU A 20 2.91 -13.54 -6.62
C LEU A 20 1.58 -14.23 -6.31
N VAL A 21 0.61 -14.09 -7.21
CA VAL A 21 -0.62 -14.88 -7.23
C VAL A 21 -0.77 -15.53 -8.62
N ARG A 22 -0.84 -16.86 -8.67
CA ARG A 22 -1.16 -17.64 -9.88
C ARG A 22 -2.60 -18.14 -9.86
N GLY A 23 -3.14 -18.42 -11.05
CA GLY A 23 -4.52 -18.90 -11.22
C GLY A 23 -5.57 -17.81 -11.07
N VAL A 24 -5.17 -16.53 -11.09
CA VAL A 24 -6.07 -15.39 -10.92
C VAL A 24 -6.30 -14.67 -12.24
N SER A 25 -7.55 -14.31 -12.52
CA SER A 25 -7.88 -13.50 -13.69
C SER A 25 -7.54 -12.01 -13.46
N PRO A 26 -7.28 -11.22 -14.53
CA PRO A 26 -7.10 -9.78 -14.39
C PRO A 26 -8.26 -9.07 -13.67
N ALA A 27 -9.48 -9.58 -13.83
CA ALA A 27 -10.67 -9.01 -13.19
C ALA A 27 -10.66 -9.20 -11.68
N VAL A 28 -10.30 -10.40 -11.20
CA VAL A 28 -10.19 -10.70 -9.76
C VAL A 28 -9.00 -9.97 -9.15
N ALA A 29 -7.85 -9.96 -9.83
CA ALA A 29 -6.66 -9.22 -9.38
C ALA A 29 -6.95 -7.72 -9.21
N ASN A 30 -7.60 -7.10 -10.19
CA ASN A 30 -8.01 -5.70 -10.07
C ASN A 30 -9.12 -5.49 -9.03
N GLY A 31 -10.00 -6.46 -8.83
CA GLY A 31 -10.98 -6.45 -7.74
C GLY A 31 -10.31 -6.32 -6.38
N ILE A 32 -9.34 -7.19 -6.10
CA ILE A 32 -8.56 -7.18 -4.85
C ILE A 32 -7.79 -5.87 -4.70
N ARG A 33 -7.11 -5.41 -5.77
CA ARG A 33 -6.41 -4.11 -5.78
C ARG A 33 -7.34 -2.94 -5.43
N ARG A 34 -8.55 -2.90 -6.00
CA ARG A 34 -9.53 -1.85 -5.71
C ARG A 34 -10.08 -1.94 -4.29
N ALA A 35 -10.27 -3.16 -3.79
CA ALA A 35 -10.75 -3.38 -2.43
C ALA A 35 -9.73 -2.91 -1.39
N MET A 36 -8.44 -3.20 -1.59
CA MET A 36 -7.37 -2.68 -0.73
C MET A 36 -7.35 -1.15 -0.66
N VAL A 37 -7.61 -0.46 -1.77
CA VAL A 37 -7.57 1.01 -1.79
C VAL A 37 -8.85 1.63 -1.22
N ALA A 38 -10.02 1.05 -1.49
CA ALA A 38 -11.29 1.76 -1.28
C ALA A 38 -12.20 1.13 -0.22
N ASP A 39 -12.06 -0.15 0.06
CA ASP A 39 -13.07 -0.92 0.80
C ASP A 39 -12.68 -1.19 2.25
N VAL A 40 -11.38 -1.29 2.53
CA VAL A 40 -10.86 -1.49 3.88
C VAL A 40 -10.95 -0.16 4.65
N PRO A 41 -11.65 -0.11 5.79
CA PRO A 41 -11.83 1.13 6.54
C PRO A 41 -10.60 1.51 7.37
N THR A 42 -10.40 2.80 7.61
CA THR A 42 -9.38 3.34 8.53
C THR A 42 -9.96 4.46 9.38
N PHE A 43 -9.44 4.63 10.60
CA PHE A 43 -9.70 5.83 11.38
C PHE A 43 -9.00 7.03 10.76
N SER A 44 -9.71 8.14 10.63
CA SER A 44 -9.11 9.41 10.24
C SER A 44 -9.87 10.56 10.90
N ILE A 45 -9.14 11.62 11.28
CA ILE A 45 -9.74 12.83 11.84
C ILE A 45 -10.73 13.44 10.84
N ASP A 46 -11.96 13.67 11.28
CA ASP A 46 -13.04 14.21 10.46
C ASP A 46 -13.51 15.58 10.92
N SER A 47 -13.69 15.74 12.24
CA SER A 47 -14.09 17.01 12.82
C SER A 47 -13.03 17.52 13.77
N VAL A 48 -12.79 18.83 13.77
CA VAL A 48 -11.81 19.48 14.65
C VAL A 48 -12.46 20.71 15.28
N ARG A 49 -12.39 20.77 16.61
CA ARG A 49 -12.83 21.88 17.44
C ARG A 49 -11.62 22.57 18.04
N PHE A 50 -11.28 23.74 17.53
CA PHE A 50 -10.23 24.58 18.09
C PHE A 50 -10.73 25.27 19.36
N VAL A 51 -9.99 25.10 20.45
CA VAL A 51 -10.17 25.85 21.69
C VAL A 51 -9.36 27.14 21.60
N GLU A 52 -8.11 27.02 21.17
CA GLU A 52 -7.21 28.13 20.90
C GLU A 52 -6.32 27.84 19.69
N ASN A 53 -6.19 28.80 18.79
CA ASN A 53 -5.15 28.82 17.77
C ASN A 53 -4.59 30.24 17.65
N SER A 54 -3.46 30.51 18.29
CA SER A 54 -2.71 31.77 18.16
C SER A 54 -1.53 31.66 17.19
N SER A 55 -1.48 30.57 16.41
CA SER A 55 -0.48 30.33 15.38
C SER A 55 -0.71 31.20 14.14
N VAL A 56 0.21 31.09 13.18
CA VAL A 56 0.09 31.78 11.87
C VAL A 56 -0.74 31.01 10.85
N MET A 57 -1.04 29.73 11.11
CA MET A 57 -1.75 28.87 10.17
C MET A 57 -3.25 28.89 10.46
N PHE A 58 -4.07 29.04 9.42
CA PHE A 58 -5.52 28.99 9.56
C PHE A 58 -6.00 27.62 10.02
N ASP A 59 -7.07 27.61 10.80
CA ASP A 59 -7.72 26.42 11.37
C ASP A 59 -8.00 25.37 10.29
N GLU A 60 -8.50 25.77 9.12
CA GLU A 60 -8.84 24.86 8.03
C GLU A 60 -7.60 24.15 7.44
N MET A 61 -6.45 24.83 7.44
CA MET A 61 -5.19 24.24 7.00
C MET A 61 -4.65 23.25 8.02
N ILE A 62 -4.79 23.54 9.32
CA ILE A 62 -4.42 22.60 10.38
C ILE A 62 -5.34 21.38 10.33
N GLY A 63 -6.66 21.59 10.21
CA GLY A 63 -7.65 20.53 10.09
C GLY A 63 -7.39 19.62 8.88
N LEU A 64 -7.04 20.19 7.72
CA LEU A 64 -6.63 19.40 6.54
C LEU A 64 -5.42 18.51 6.83
N ARG A 65 -4.41 19.03 7.54
CA ARG A 65 -3.21 18.26 7.89
C ARG A 65 -3.52 17.15 8.89
N LEU A 66 -4.28 17.46 9.94
CA LEU A 66 -4.72 16.48 10.94
C LEU A 66 -5.53 15.36 10.30
N GLY A 67 -6.43 15.69 9.36
CA GLY A 67 -7.22 14.70 8.63
C GLY A 67 -6.40 13.73 7.79
N LEU A 68 -5.14 14.03 7.48
CA LEU A 68 -4.22 13.18 6.71
C LEU A 68 -3.18 12.46 7.59
N VAL A 69 -3.23 12.60 8.92
CA VAL A 69 -2.41 11.81 9.84
C VAL A 69 -3.01 10.41 9.93
N PRO A 70 -2.27 9.36 9.53
CA PRO A 70 -2.77 7.98 9.67
C PRO A 70 -2.90 7.60 11.14
N LEU A 71 -3.96 6.86 11.48
CA LEU A 71 -4.24 6.39 12.83
C LEU A 71 -4.28 4.86 12.84
N SER A 72 -3.65 4.24 13.85
CA SER A 72 -3.74 2.81 14.09
C SER A 72 -5.21 2.38 14.14
N THR A 73 -5.52 1.34 13.38
CA THR A 73 -6.88 0.86 13.18
C THR A 73 -6.87 -0.66 13.33
N PRO A 74 -7.11 -1.22 14.53
CA PRO A 74 -7.26 -2.66 14.68
C PRO A 74 -8.60 -3.07 14.09
N LEU A 75 -8.52 -3.64 12.88
CA LEU A 75 -9.66 -4.10 12.13
C LEU A 75 -10.28 -5.29 12.86
N GLY A 76 -11.54 -5.15 13.29
CA GLY A 76 -12.30 -6.19 14.00
C GLY A 76 -12.81 -5.78 15.40
N ASP A 77 -12.24 -4.74 16.00
CA ASP A 77 -12.68 -4.23 17.31
C ASP A 77 -13.69 -3.07 17.19
N PHE A 78 -13.86 -2.55 15.98
CA PHE A 78 -14.69 -1.37 15.68
C PHE A 78 -15.63 -1.62 14.49
N GLU A 79 -16.76 -0.91 14.48
CA GLU A 79 -17.75 -0.90 13.41
C GLU A 79 -17.67 0.41 12.60
N ALA A 80 -18.02 0.33 11.31
CA ALA A 80 -18.03 1.51 10.46
C ALA A 80 -18.96 2.60 11.04
N GLY A 81 -18.42 3.82 11.19
CA GLY A 81 -19.09 4.94 11.84
C GLY A 81 -18.73 5.13 13.32
N ASP A 82 -17.96 4.23 13.94
CA ASP A 82 -17.40 4.45 15.26
C ASP A 82 -16.52 5.71 15.30
N VAL A 83 -16.52 6.38 16.45
CA VAL A 83 -15.83 7.67 16.66
C VAL A 83 -14.91 7.57 17.87
N VAL A 84 -13.67 8.05 17.71
CA VAL A 84 -12.70 8.20 18.80
C VAL A 84 -12.23 9.66 18.86
N THR A 85 -12.28 10.25 20.06
CA THR A 85 -11.83 11.63 20.28
C THR A 85 -10.34 11.68 20.61
N LEU A 86 -9.63 12.64 20.03
CA LEU A 86 -8.25 13.00 20.29
C LEU A 86 -8.15 14.47 20.73
N ALA A 87 -7.11 14.81 21.49
CA ALA A 87 -6.81 16.18 21.89
C ALA A 87 -5.35 16.54 21.57
N LEU A 88 -5.08 17.82 21.35
CA LEU A 88 -3.72 18.36 21.17
C LEU A 88 -3.64 19.69 21.92
N ASP A 89 -2.60 19.85 22.75
CA ASP A 89 -2.31 21.05 23.53
C ASP A 89 -0.79 21.27 23.49
N VAL A 90 -0.33 22.28 22.74
CA VAL A 90 1.09 22.58 22.55
C VAL A 90 1.35 24.09 22.61
N GLU A 91 2.29 24.49 23.48
CA GLU A 91 2.79 25.86 23.59
C GLU A 91 4.19 26.01 22.96
N GLY A 92 4.40 27.07 22.20
CA GLY A 92 5.67 27.38 21.54
C GLY A 92 6.67 28.12 22.44
N PRO A 93 7.98 28.04 22.14
CA PRO A 93 8.55 27.61 20.86
C PRO A 93 8.74 26.08 20.77
N ALA A 94 8.01 25.45 19.86
CA ALA A 94 8.00 24.00 19.64
C ALA A 94 7.43 23.66 18.25
N THR A 95 7.64 22.43 17.78
CA THR A 95 6.87 21.88 16.65
C THR A 95 5.86 20.91 17.24
N ALA A 96 4.57 21.10 16.93
CA ALA A 96 3.54 20.12 17.23
C ALA A 96 3.64 18.99 16.20
N TYR A 97 3.77 17.76 16.68
CA TYR A 97 3.82 16.54 15.89
C TYR A 97 2.57 15.70 16.12
N SER A 98 2.32 14.74 15.23
CA SER A 98 1.25 13.76 15.39
C SER A 98 1.33 13.01 16.72
N GLY A 99 2.53 12.68 17.21
CA GLY A 99 2.72 12.01 18.50
C GLY A 99 2.31 12.85 19.73
N ASP A 100 2.07 14.15 19.57
CA ASP A 100 1.52 14.99 20.64
C ASP A 100 -0.02 14.86 20.75
N LEU A 101 -0.68 14.13 19.84
CA LEU A 101 -2.12 13.83 19.94
C LEU A 101 -2.38 12.82 21.04
N GLU A 102 -3.19 13.21 22.03
CA GLU A 102 -3.67 12.33 23.08
C GLU A 102 -5.03 11.74 22.69
N SER A 103 -5.09 10.44 22.46
CA SER A 103 -6.35 9.75 22.12
C SER A 103 -7.06 9.19 23.36
N ALA A 104 -8.40 9.26 23.34
CA ALA A 104 -9.26 8.65 24.35
C ALA A 104 -9.25 7.11 24.31
N ASP A 105 -8.81 6.51 23.20
CA ASP A 105 -8.66 5.06 23.05
C ASP A 105 -7.20 4.67 22.75
N ALA A 106 -6.64 3.78 23.56
CA ALA A 106 -5.26 3.31 23.42
C ALA A 106 -5.02 2.53 22.11
N MET A 107 -6.07 2.05 21.45
CA MET A 107 -5.99 1.30 20.20
C MET A 107 -5.96 2.20 18.96
N VAL A 108 -6.39 3.47 19.09
CA VAL A 108 -6.43 4.43 17.99
C VAL A 108 -5.47 5.56 18.31
N GLN A 109 -4.24 5.44 17.81
CA GLN A 109 -3.12 6.35 18.04
C GLN A 109 -2.53 6.76 16.69
N PRO A 110 -1.78 7.86 16.60
CA PRO A 110 -1.00 8.17 15.42
C PRO A 110 -0.11 6.99 14.99
N ALA A 111 -0.23 6.53 13.74
CA ALA A 111 0.58 5.41 13.24
C ALA A 111 2.07 5.78 13.11
N ASP A 112 2.34 7.07 12.91
CA ASP A 112 3.67 7.66 12.94
C ASP A 112 3.66 8.86 13.88
N GLU A 113 4.54 8.87 14.88
CA GLU A 113 4.59 9.93 15.92
C GLU A 113 5.26 11.23 15.45
N ASN A 114 6.02 11.18 14.35
CA ASN A 114 6.89 12.27 13.92
C ASN A 114 6.35 13.06 12.72
N VAL A 115 5.05 12.99 12.42
CA VAL A 115 4.44 13.76 11.33
C VAL A 115 4.25 15.20 11.82
N PRO A 116 4.94 16.20 11.23
CA PRO A 116 4.82 17.57 11.71
C PRO A 116 3.45 18.15 11.36
N ILE A 117 2.80 18.79 12.33
CA ILE A 117 1.51 19.49 12.17
C ILE A 117 1.73 20.99 12.00
N ILE A 118 2.51 21.63 12.88
CA ILE A 118 2.81 23.06 12.79
C ILE A 118 4.03 23.43 13.65
N GLU A 119 4.80 24.41 13.19
CA GLU A 119 5.84 25.06 14.01
C GLU A 119 5.24 26.28 14.72
N LEU A 120 5.37 26.32 16.04
CA LEU A 120 4.89 27.38 16.92
C LEU A 120 6.07 28.22 17.40
N LYS A 121 5.93 29.55 17.33
CA LYS A 121 6.90 30.51 17.89
C LYS A 121 6.64 30.74 19.37
N GLU A 122 7.58 31.41 20.03
CA GLU A 122 7.44 31.82 21.42
C GLU A 122 6.14 32.59 21.66
N GLY A 123 5.34 32.14 22.63
CA GLY A 123 4.04 32.71 22.99
C GLY A 123 2.89 32.36 22.05
N GLN A 124 3.08 31.42 21.10
CA GLN A 124 1.99 30.83 20.33
C GLN A 124 1.52 29.54 20.99
N HIS A 125 0.23 29.25 20.87
CA HIS A 125 -0.46 28.14 21.50
C HIS A 125 -1.45 27.52 20.51
N LEU A 126 -1.51 26.19 20.50
CA LEU A 126 -2.49 25.42 19.74
C LEU A 126 -3.16 24.42 20.69
N GLU A 127 -4.46 24.59 20.91
CA GLU A 127 -5.31 23.71 21.70
C GLU A 127 -6.55 23.33 20.90
N LEU A 128 -6.79 22.03 20.72
CA LEU A 128 -7.92 21.50 19.98
C LEU A 128 -8.36 20.12 20.46
N GLU A 129 -9.61 19.79 20.15
CA GLU A 129 -10.16 18.44 20.19
C GLU A 129 -10.54 18.02 18.76
N ALA A 130 -10.36 16.75 18.44
CA ALA A 130 -10.65 16.19 17.13
C ALA A 130 -11.39 14.85 17.26
N ASP A 131 -12.37 14.62 16.40
CA ASP A 131 -13.07 13.34 16.31
C ASP A 131 -12.58 12.58 15.08
N ALA A 132 -11.99 11.41 15.30
CA ALA A 132 -11.64 10.45 14.27
C ALA A 132 -12.78 9.46 14.04
N VAL A 133 -13.12 9.22 12.78
CA VAL A 133 -14.22 8.33 12.39
C VAL A 133 -13.67 7.14 11.60
N LEU A 134 -14.19 5.95 11.86
CA LEU A 134 -13.91 4.77 11.05
C LEU A 134 -14.77 4.79 9.78
N ASP A 135 -14.14 5.01 8.63
CA ASP A 135 -14.80 4.97 7.31
C ASP A 135 -13.83 4.45 6.25
N SER A 136 -14.26 4.34 5.00
CA SER A 136 -13.54 3.70 3.90
C SER A 136 -13.05 4.71 2.84
N GLY A 137 -12.00 4.33 2.10
CA GLY A 137 -11.44 5.13 1.02
C GLY A 137 -12.41 5.51 -0.12
N LYS A 138 -13.63 4.95 -0.13
CA LYS A 138 -14.72 5.40 -1.02
C LYS A 138 -15.27 6.78 -0.66
N SER A 139 -15.34 7.13 0.62
CA SER A 139 -15.93 8.39 1.06
C SER A 139 -14.94 9.53 0.90
N HIS A 140 -13.67 9.30 1.29
CA HIS A 140 -12.60 10.28 1.16
C HIS A 140 -11.22 9.60 1.08
N ALA A 141 -10.28 10.24 0.38
CA ALA A 141 -8.92 9.70 0.20
C ALA A 141 -8.12 9.54 1.51
N LYS A 142 -8.51 10.25 2.58
CA LYS A 142 -7.89 10.13 3.91
C LYS A 142 -8.11 8.75 4.55
N HIS A 143 -9.18 8.06 4.14
CA HIS A 143 -9.52 6.73 4.61
C HIS A 143 -8.86 5.61 3.79
N GLN A 144 -7.84 5.91 2.98
CA GLN A 144 -7.13 4.92 2.17
C GLN A 144 -5.95 4.35 2.97
N GLY A 145 -6.15 3.19 3.61
CA GLY A 145 -5.06 2.50 4.31
C GLY A 145 -4.02 1.87 3.39
N GLY A 146 -4.39 1.57 2.13
CA GLY A 146 -3.45 1.14 1.08
C GLY A 146 -2.97 2.33 0.24
N VAL A 147 -1.69 2.69 0.37
CA VAL A 147 -1.10 3.90 -0.26
C VAL A 147 -0.53 3.60 -1.64
N SER A 148 0.24 2.53 -1.76
CA SER A 148 0.84 2.08 -3.02
C SER A 148 0.38 0.66 -3.30
N VAL A 149 -0.71 0.53 -4.05
CA VAL A 149 -1.33 -0.78 -4.34
C VAL A 149 -1.39 -1.00 -5.84
N GLY A 150 -0.42 -1.75 -6.34
CA GLY A 150 -0.27 -2.08 -7.75
C GLY A 150 -0.07 -3.57 -7.98
N TYR A 151 -0.25 -3.99 -9.22
CA TYR A 151 0.18 -5.31 -9.67
C TYR A 151 0.69 -5.23 -11.11
N ARG A 152 1.55 -6.17 -11.48
CA ARG A 152 2.02 -6.40 -12.85
C ARG A 152 1.87 -7.87 -13.19
N HIS A 153 1.87 -8.19 -14.48
CA HIS A 153 2.03 -9.59 -14.88
C HIS A 153 3.38 -10.11 -14.38
N LEU A 154 3.41 -11.37 -13.93
CA LEU A 154 4.68 -12.07 -13.84
C LEU A 154 5.21 -12.25 -15.25
N GLN A 155 6.50 -12.01 -15.47
CA GLN A 155 7.09 -12.06 -16.80
C GLN A 155 8.13 -13.16 -16.87
N ARG A 156 8.33 -13.74 -18.04
CA ARG A 156 9.40 -14.68 -18.34
C ARG A 156 10.24 -14.13 -19.47
N VAL A 157 11.55 -14.28 -19.34
CA VAL A 157 12.51 -13.90 -20.38
C VAL A 157 12.88 -15.12 -21.21
N GLU A 158 12.81 -14.97 -22.52
CA GLU A 158 13.27 -15.95 -23.50
C GLU A 158 14.48 -15.39 -24.23
N VAL A 159 15.58 -16.14 -24.29
CA VAL A 159 16.74 -15.80 -25.12
C VAL A 159 16.45 -16.25 -26.55
N VAL A 160 16.34 -15.30 -27.46
CA VAL A 160 15.99 -15.55 -28.88
C VAL A 160 17.21 -15.60 -29.80
N GLY A 161 18.37 -15.15 -29.31
CA GLY A 161 19.61 -15.12 -30.07
C GLY A 161 20.78 -14.54 -29.29
N ASP A 162 21.90 -14.40 -29.99
CA ASP A 162 23.08 -13.69 -29.53
C ASP A 162 23.10 -12.28 -30.14
N ALA A 163 23.46 -11.28 -29.34
CA ALA A 163 23.74 -9.95 -29.86
C ALA A 163 24.97 -10.01 -30.80
N GLY A 164 24.96 -9.20 -31.88
CA GLY A 164 26.06 -9.20 -32.84
C GLY A 164 27.40 -8.84 -32.19
N GLU A 165 28.48 -9.54 -32.58
CA GLU A 165 29.85 -9.36 -32.00
C GLU A 165 30.39 -7.91 -32.02
N PHE A 166 29.79 -7.03 -32.81
CA PHE A 166 30.19 -5.62 -32.96
C PHE A 166 29.05 -4.63 -32.65
N GLU A 167 27.91 -5.11 -32.18
CA GLU A 167 26.76 -4.28 -31.84
C GLU A 167 26.74 -4.06 -30.32
N GLU A 168 26.62 -2.79 -29.91
CA GLU A 168 26.35 -2.48 -28.50
C GLU A 168 24.93 -2.95 -28.19
N GLN A 169 24.78 -3.87 -27.23
CA GLN A 169 23.46 -4.30 -26.77
C GLN A 169 22.72 -3.11 -26.17
N GLU A 170 21.59 -2.74 -26.76
CA GLU A 170 20.75 -1.67 -26.21
C GLU A 170 20.16 -2.11 -24.86
N SER A 171 20.14 -1.18 -23.89
CA SER A 171 19.49 -1.39 -22.59
C SER A 171 18.04 -1.82 -22.76
N ASN A 172 17.63 -2.84 -22.01
CA ASN A 172 16.25 -3.35 -22.03
C ASN A 172 15.66 -3.25 -20.63
N ILE A 173 14.98 -2.13 -20.39
CA ILE A 173 14.47 -1.81 -19.05
C ILE A 173 13.16 -2.55 -18.76
N LEU A 174 13.17 -3.38 -17.73
CA LEU A 174 12.02 -4.13 -17.24
C LEU A 174 11.79 -3.88 -15.75
N ARG A 175 10.55 -3.59 -15.34
CA ARG A 175 10.19 -3.36 -13.93
C ARG A 175 9.22 -4.42 -13.43
N GLY A 176 9.55 -5.04 -12.31
CA GLY A 176 8.70 -6.00 -11.63
C GLY A 176 9.51 -7.19 -11.18
N VAL A 177 9.02 -8.38 -11.50
CA VAL A 177 9.66 -9.64 -11.15
C VAL A 177 9.57 -10.55 -12.36
N ILE A 178 10.67 -11.23 -12.66
CA ILE A 178 10.71 -12.25 -13.69
C ILE A 178 10.71 -13.65 -13.05
N GLU A 179 10.10 -14.60 -13.73
CA GLU A 179 10.32 -16.02 -13.51
C GLU A 179 11.48 -16.47 -14.40
N GLU A 180 12.58 -16.87 -13.78
CA GLU A 180 13.79 -17.31 -14.47
C GLU A 180 13.48 -18.52 -15.37
N ALA A 181 13.93 -18.45 -16.62
CA ALA A 181 13.73 -19.52 -17.60
C ALA A 181 14.91 -19.73 -18.56
N ALA A 182 15.93 -18.87 -18.47
CA ALA A 182 17.15 -18.92 -19.26
C ALA A 182 18.38 -18.86 -18.33
N ALA A 183 18.33 -19.58 -17.21
CA ALA A 183 19.38 -19.58 -16.18
C ALA A 183 20.78 -19.89 -16.73
N GLU A 184 20.89 -20.69 -17.80
CA GLU A 184 22.16 -21.00 -18.46
C GLU A 184 22.83 -19.81 -19.16
N HIS A 185 22.10 -18.71 -19.34
CA HIS A 185 22.57 -17.48 -19.99
C HIS A 185 22.64 -16.29 -19.02
N ALA A 186 22.34 -16.51 -17.74
CA ALA A 186 22.27 -15.46 -16.75
C ALA A 186 23.64 -15.13 -16.14
N ASP A 187 23.90 -13.85 -15.83
CA ASP A 187 25.18 -13.35 -15.25
C ASP A 187 25.33 -13.59 -13.73
N ALA A 188 24.50 -14.45 -13.14
CA ALA A 188 24.65 -14.89 -11.74
C ALA A 188 24.09 -16.31 -11.57
N ASP A 189 24.43 -16.97 -10.46
CA ASP A 189 23.86 -18.26 -10.10
C ASP A 189 22.32 -18.17 -10.13
N ALA A 190 21.72 -18.94 -11.02
CA ALA A 190 20.31 -18.85 -11.38
C ALA A 190 19.71 -20.26 -11.45
N THR A 191 18.49 -20.42 -10.97
CA THR A 191 17.72 -21.64 -11.18
C THR A 191 16.45 -21.31 -11.94
N ASN A 192 16.15 -22.09 -12.98
CA ASN A 192 14.87 -21.93 -13.69
C ASN A 192 13.70 -22.15 -12.72
N GLY A 193 12.75 -21.22 -12.75
CA GLY A 193 11.62 -21.16 -11.82
C GLY A 193 11.78 -20.14 -10.69
N ASP A 194 12.99 -19.63 -10.45
CA ASP A 194 13.22 -18.61 -9.42
C ASP A 194 12.48 -17.31 -9.77
N LEU A 195 11.88 -16.68 -8.76
CA LEU A 195 11.30 -15.34 -8.87
C LEU A 195 12.38 -14.31 -8.58
N VAL A 196 12.77 -13.55 -9.60
CA VAL A 196 13.88 -12.58 -9.51
C VAL A 196 13.32 -11.16 -9.66
N PRO A 197 13.34 -10.35 -8.60
CA PRO A 197 13.13 -8.91 -8.67
C PRO A 197 14.04 -8.23 -9.69
N THR A 198 13.46 -7.39 -10.55
CA THR A 198 14.23 -6.74 -11.62
C THR A 198 15.24 -5.73 -11.10
N ASP A 199 15.05 -5.22 -9.88
CA ASP A 199 15.98 -4.29 -9.24
C ASP A 199 17.32 -4.92 -8.84
N GLU A 200 17.41 -6.25 -8.76
CA GLU A 200 18.69 -6.95 -8.53
C GLU A 200 19.72 -6.75 -9.65
N PHE A 201 19.27 -6.36 -10.84
CA PHE A 201 20.10 -6.09 -12.01
C PHE A 201 19.83 -4.71 -12.62
N ASP A 202 19.54 -3.72 -11.75
CA ASP A 202 19.26 -2.33 -12.11
C ASP A 202 18.06 -2.12 -13.05
N ASN A 203 17.13 -3.08 -13.06
CA ASN A 203 16.00 -3.14 -13.98
C ASN A 203 16.41 -3.25 -15.45
N ASP A 204 17.65 -3.63 -15.77
CA ASP A 204 18.14 -3.76 -17.15
C ASP A 204 18.47 -5.23 -17.46
N LEU A 205 17.70 -5.84 -18.37
CA LEU A 205 17.91 -7.23 -18.77
C LEU A 205 19.27 -7.46 -19.43
N THR A 206 19.92 -6.43 -19.96
CA THR A 206 21.28 -6.51 -20.49
C THR A 206 22.31 -6.82 -19.40
N ASN A 207 22.08 -6.38 -18.16
CA ASN A 207 22.91 -6.77 -17.01
C ASN A 207 22.68 -8.22 -16.60
N ARG A 208 21.45 -8.72 -16.77
CA ARG A 208 21.10 -10.10 -16.41
C ARG A 208 21.52 -11.11 -17.49
N TYR A 209 21.38 -10.76 -18.76
CA TYR A 209 21.67 -11.60 -19.94
C TYR A 209 22.62 -10.86 -20.91
N PRO A 210 23.91 -10.73 -20.55
CA PRO A 210 24.88 -9.99 -21.35
C PRO A 210 25.15 -10.68 -22.69
N GLY A 211 25.14 -9.89 -23.78
CA GLY A 211 25.38 -10.36 -25.14
C GLY A 211 24.25 -11.19 -25.73
N LYS A 212 23.04 -11.14 -25.17
CA LYS A 212 21.87 -11.92 -25.62
C LYS A 212 20.77 -11.03 -26.16
N GLU A 213 20.13 -11.48 -27.24
CA GLU A 213 18.84 -10.93 -27.66
C GLU A 213 17.74 -11.63 -26.86
N VAL A 214 16.87 -10.84 -26.23
CA VAL A 214 15.83 -11.34 -25.32
C VAL A 214 14.43 -10.88 -25.73
N ALA A 215 13.45 -11.76 -25.56
CA ALA A 215 12.03 -11.46 -25.65
C ALA A 215 11.39 -11.64 -24.27
N VAL A 216 10.44 -10.76 -23.93
CA VAL A 216 9.72 -10.80 -22.65
C VAL A 216 8.28 -11.20 -22.90
N HIS A 217 7.81 -12.19 -22.16
CA HIS A 217 6.45 -12.71 -22.25
C HIS A 217 5.75 -12.66 -20.89
N ASP A 218 4.48 -12.28 -20.88
CA ASP A 218 3.67 -12.36 -19.67
C ASP A 218 3.29 -13.83 -19.40
N VAL A 219 3.43 -14.26 -18.14
CA VAL A 219 2.95 -15.56 -17.68
C VAL A 219 1.43 -15.48 -17.50
N PRO A 220 0.64 -16.34 -18.19
CA PRO A 220 -0.82 -16.30 -18.10
C PRO A 220 -1.32 -16.53 -16.67
N GLU A 221 -2.37 -15.79 -16.27
CA GLU A 221 -3.02 -15.90 -14.95
C GLU A 221 -2.08 -15.75 -13.75
N ALA A 222 -0.93 -15.07 -13.93
CA ALA A 222 0.06 -14.84 -12.89
C ALA A 222 0.34 -13.34 -12.73
N PHE A 223 0.17 -12.84 -11.52
CA PHE A 223 0.33 -11.42 -11.19
C PHE A 223 1.15 -11.22 -9.93
N VAL A 224 2.08 -10.29 -10.01
CA VAL A 224 2.90 -9.87 -8.87
C VAL A 224 2.33 -8.57 -8.33
N PHE A 225 1.84 -8.63 -7.09
CA PHE A 225 1.35 -7.48 -6.35
C PHE A 225 2.52 -6.78 -5.63
N HIS A 226 2.46 -5.46 -5.62
CA HIS A 226 3.30 -4.59 -4.78
C HIS A 226 2.34 -3.73 -3.96
N VAL A 227 2.34 -3.94 -2.64
CA VAL A 227 1.36 -3.34 -1.73
C VAL A 227 2.10 -2.66 -0.59
N GLU A 228 1.72 -1.42 -0.29
CA GLU A 228 2.20 -0.64 0.86
C GLU A 228 1.01 -0.05 1.63
N THR A 229 1.11 -0.05 2.96
CA THR A 229 0.13 0.55 3.87
C THR A 229 0.61 1.90 4.40
N ASP A 230 -0.33 2.71 4.89
CA ASP A 230 -0.04 3.98 5.59
C ASP A 230 0.44 3.77 7.04
N GLY A 231 0.52 2.53 7.51
CA GLY A 231 0.87 2.17 8.89
C GLY A 231 -0.33 2.00 9.83
N SER A 232 -1.55 2.26 9.39
CA SER A 232 -2.77 2.07 10.20
C SER A 232 -2.96 0.60 10.63
N PHE A 233 -2.46 -0.33 9.81
CA PHE A 233 -2.37 -1.78 10.07
C PHE A 233 -1.31 -2.40 9.16
N GLY A 234 -0.95 -3.66 9.43
CA GLY A 234 0.00 -4.43 8.63
C GLY A 234 -0.52 -4.77 7.24
N VAL A 235 0.39 -4.99 6.29
CA VAL A 235 0.07 -5.27 4.89
C VAL A 235 -0.69 -6.58 4.68
N GLU A 236 -0.43 -7.59 5.51
CA GLU A 236 -1.17 -8.85 5.50
C GLU A 236 -2.65 -8.61 5.84
N GLU A 237 -2.91 -7.83 6.89
CA GLU A 237 -4.26 -7.46 7.31
C GLU A 237 -5.01 -6.71 6.20
N LEU A 238 -4.34 -5.77 5.52
CA LEU A 238 -4.91 -5.04 4.39
C LEU A 238 -5.38 -6.00 3.27
N VAL A 239 -4.54 -6.95 2.89
CA VAL A 239 -4.84 -7.91 1.81
C VAL A 239 -5.98 -8.84 2.21
N LEU A 240 -5.95 -9.34 3.45
CA LEU A 240 -6.98 -10.22 4.01
C LEU A 240 -8.34 -9.52 4.05
N ARG A 241 -8.43 -8.33 4.66
CA ARG A 241 -9.69 -7.58 4.72
C ARG A 241 -10.21 -7.18 3.36
N ALA A 242 -9.33 -6.82 2.42
CA ALA A 242 -9.75 -6.54 1.06
C ALA A 242 -10.43 -7.76 0.41
N ALA A 243 -9.88 -8.96 0.58
CA ALA A 243 -10.49 -10.19 0.08
C ALA A 243 -11.82 -10.49 0.77
N GLU A 244 -11.90 -10.32 2.10
CA GLU A 244 -13.15 -10.47 2.87
C GLU A 244 -14.26 -9.55 2.32
N THR A 245 -13.96 -8.26 2.10
CA THR A 245 -14.97 -7.30 1.61
C THR A 245 -15.55 -7.67 0.24
N LEU A 246 -14.78 -8.36 -0.61
CA LEU A 246 -15.28 -8.87 -1.89
C LEU A 246 -16.22 -10.06 -1.68
N GLY A 247 -15.89 -10.95 -0.75
CA GLY A 247 -16.75 -12.06 -0.33
C GLY A 247 -18.08 -11.57 0.24
N ASP A 248 -18.04 -10.57 1.13
CA ASP A 248 -19.22 -10.00 1.76
C ASP A 248 -20.19 -9.39 0.73
N ARG A 249 -19.67 -8.71 -0.29
CA ARG A 249 -20.50 -8.16 -1.38
C ARG A 249 -21.17 -9.24 -2.22
N ALA A 250 -20.44 -10.32 -2.49
CA ALA A 250 -21.00 -11.44 -3.23
C ALA A 250 -22.12 -12.10 -2.42
N ALA A 251 -21.93 -12.30 -1.12
CA ALA A 251 -22.94 -12.82 -0.20
C ALA A 251 -24.15 -11.88 -0.08
N GLU A 252 -23.92 -10.56 0.01
CA GLU A 252 -24.98 -9.56 0.01
C GLU A 252 -25.83 -9.66 -1.27
N LEU A 253 -25.18 -9.75 -2.44
CA LEU A 253 -25.87 -9.89 -3.72
C LEU A 253 -26.69 -11.18 -3.79
N GLU A 254 -26.13 -12.31 -3.36
CA GLU A 254 -26.83 -13.59 -3.32
C GLU A 254 -28.11 -13.50 -2.48
N SER A 255 -28.00 -12.95 -1.26
CA SER A 255 -29.14 -12.80 -0.36
C SER A 255 -30.26 -11.94 -0.94
N LYS A 256 -29.92 -10.86 -1.66
CA LYS A 256 -30.90 -9.94 -2.26
C LYS A 256 -31.57 -10.48 -3.51
N VAL A 257 -30.88 -11.35 -4.25
CA VAL A 257 -31.42 -12.00 -5.46
C VAL A 257 -32.28 -13.22 -5.10
N ALA A 258 -32.07 -13.83 -3.94
CA ALA A 258 -32.83 -15.00 -3.48
C ALA A 258 -34.28 -14.71 -3.00
N ILE A 259 -34.74 -13.45 -3.11
CA ILE A 259 -36.11 -12.98 -2.80
C ILE A 259 -36.97 -12.99 -4.06
#